data_AF-A0A7L4BNP8-F1
#
_entry.id   AF-A0A7L4BNP8-F1
#
_cell.length_a   1.000
_cell.length_b   1.000
_cell.length_c   1.000
_cell.angle_alpha   90.00
_cell.angle_beta   90.00
_cell.angle_gamma   90.00
#
_symmetry.space_group_name_H-M   'P 1'
#
loop_
_entity.id
_entity.type
_entity.pdbx_description
1 polymer ?
#
loop_
_entity_poly.entity_id
_entity_poly.type
_entity_poly.pdbx_seq_one_letter_code
_entity_poly.pdbx_strand_id
1 'polypeptide(L)'
;SNACVKCLPVKQTDNLSEANASKEDKIKAMMIQSCHEYDPINYMTKPWDTPPPSYRCFRCRKPGHYIKNCPTNGDKNFKPVSRIKKSTGILRSFMTEVKDPNTKGAMLTNNGTYVIPIINAEAYARGKKEKPPFLPVEPSSSSEDPVPAELLCLICKEIMTDAAVIPCCGNSYCDEC
;
A
#
# COMPACT_ATOMS: atom_id res chain seq x y z
N SER A 1 -0.79 -66.16 -26.96
CA SER A 1 -1.18 -65.47 -25.71
C SER A 1 -0.82 -64.01 -25.85
N ASN A 2 -1.70 -63.19 -26.46
CA ASN A 2 -1.38 -61.81 -26.81
C ASN A 2 -1.64 -60.89 -25.62
N ALA A 3 -0.57 -60.30 -25.10
CA ALA A 3 -0.63 -59.23 -24.12
C ALA A 3 -1.32 -58.01 -24.74
N CYS A 4 -2.48 -57.63 -24.20
CA CYS A 4 -3.21 -56.44 -24.61
C CYS A 4 -2.46 -55.20 -24.09
N VAL A 5 -1.98 -54.41 -25.04
CA VAL A 5 -1.22 -53.18 -24.82
C VAL A 5 -2.10 -52.16 -24.10
N LYS A 6 -1.58 -51.66 -22.98
CA LYS A 6 -2.14 -50.66 -22.07
C LYS A 6 -2.83 -49.50 -22.81
N CYS A 7 -4.13 -49.33 -22.56
CA CYS A 7 -4.83 -48.07 -22.83
C CYS A 7 -4.34 -47.02 -21.82
N LEU A 8 -3.38 -46.17 -22.21
CA LEU A 8 -3.01 -44.97 -21.46
C LEU A 8 -4.19 -43.99 -21.48
N PRO A 9 -4.56 -43.37 -20.34
CA PRO A 9 -5.65 -42.42 -20.31
C PRO A 9 -5.27 -41.15 -21.08
N VAL A 10 -6.12 -40.73 -22.02
CA VAL A 10 -6.05 -39.49 -22.83
C VAL A 10 -6.27 -38.27 -21.92
N LYS A 11 -5.44 -38.09 -20.90
CA LYS A 11 -5.67 -37.08 -19.85
C LYS A 11 -4.79 -35.83 -20.02
N GLN A 12 -3.89 -35.79 -21.00
CA GLN A 12 -2.85 -34.75 -21.07
C GLN A 12 -2.32 -34.48 -22.49
N THR A 13 -3.15 -34.65 -23.52
CA THR A 13 -2.79 -34.22 -24.88
C THR A 13 -3.44 -32.89 -25.19
N ASP A 14 -2.67 -31.90 -25.63
CA ASP A 14 -3.16 -30.57 -26.05
C ASP A 14 -4.03 -30.65 -27.31
N ASN A 15 -3.76 -31.65 -28.18
CA ASN A 15 -4.52 -31.92 -29.39
C ASN A 15 -5.19 -33.31 -29.35
N LEU A 16 -6.46 -33.33 -28.93
CA LEU A 16 -7.32 -34.53 -28.90
C LEU A 16 -7.59 -35.13 -30.29
N SER A 17 -7.48 -34.31 -31.35
CA SER A 17 -7.69 -34.72 -32.75
C SER A 17 -6.71 -35.83 -33.17
N GLU A 18 -5.45 -35.68 -32.79
CA GLU A 18 -4.34 -36.58 -33.13
C GLU A 18 -4.20 -37.77 -32.18
N ALA A 19 -4.95 -37.79 -31.07
CA ALA A 19 -4.88 -38.88 -30.10
C ALA A 19 -5.38 -40.22 -30.70
N ASN A 20 -4.63 -41.30 -30.49
CA ASN A 20 -5.04 -42.66 -30.86
C ASN A 20 -6.02 -43.22 -29.81
N ALA A 21 -7.26 -42.74 -29.82
CA ALA A 21 -8.32 -43.16 -28.92
C ALA A 21 -9.68 -43.23 -29.62
N SER A 22 -10.63 -43.97 -29.03
CA SER A 22 -12.01 -44.02 -29.53
C SER A 22 -12.64 -42.63 -29.56
N LYS A 23 -13.61 -42.39 -30.44
CA LYS A 23 -14.31 -41.09 -30.50
C LYS A 23 -14.96 -40.76 -29.15
N GLU A 24 -15.50 -41.78 -28.49
CA GLU A 24 -16.14 -41.70 -27.20
C GLU A 24 -15.15 -41.28 -26.10
N ASP A 25 -13.92 -41.80 -26.13
CA ASP A 25 -12.87 -41.43 -25.17
C ASP A 25 -12.31 -40.04 -25.44
N LYS A 26 -12.24 -39.60 -26.71
CA LYS A 26 -11.90 -38.22 -27.07
C LYS A 26 -12.95 -37.23 -26.55
N ILE A 27 -14.24 -37.54 -26.68
CA ILE A 27 -15.34 -36.71 -26.17
C ILE A 27 -15.27 -36.61 -24.64
N LYS A 28 -15.04 -37.73 -23.94
CA LYS A 28 -14.89 -37.73 -22.47
C LYS A 28 -13.67 -36.93 -22.02
N ALA A 29 -12.54 -37.07 -22.70
CA ALA A 29 -11.33 -36.32 -22.40
C ALA A 29 -11.51 -34.82 -22.62
N MET A 30 -12.19 -34.41 -23.69
CA MET A 30 -12.57 -33.01 -23.94
C MET A 30 -13.41 -32.43 -22.80
N MET A 31 -14.46 -33.15 -22.36
CA MET A 31 -15.32 -32.71 -21.25
C MET A 31 -14.57 -32.62 -19.91
N ILE A 32 -13.59 -33.49 -19.68
CA ILE A 32 -12.76 -33.46 -18.47
C ILE A 32 -11.76 -32.30 -18.53
N GLN A 33 -11.09 -32.11 -19.67
CA GLN A 33 -10.11 -31.04 -19.86
C GLN A 33 -10.77 -29.66 -19.79
N SER A 34 -11.95 -29.48 -20.38
CA SER A 34 -12.69 -28.22 -20.32
C SER A 34 -13.15 -27.86 -18.90
N CYS A 35 -13.47 -28.86 -18.07
CA CYS A 35 -13.89 -28.65 -16.69
C CYS A 35 -12.73 -28.62 -15.67
N HIS A 36 -11.52 -28.99 -16.06
CA HIS A 36 -10.37 -29.12 -15.16
C HIS A 36 -9.95 -27.77 -14.53
N GLU A 37 -10.13 -26.66 -15.24
CA GLU A 37 -9.86 -25.32 -14.70
C GLU A 37 -10.88 -24.92 -13.62
N TYR A 38 -12.11 -25.45 -13.70
CA TYR A 38 -13.18 -25.26 -12.72
C TYR A 38 -13.23 -26.40 -11.68
N ASP A 39 -12.09 -27.04 -11.40
CA ASP A 39 -11.99 -27.96 -10.26
C ASP A 39 -12.04 -27.14 -8.94
N PRO A 40 -12.92 -27.51 -7.98
CA PRO A 40 -12.93 -26.93 -6.63
C PRO A 40 -11.54 -26.78 -6.00
N ILE A 41 -10.59 -27.66 -6.31
CA ILE A 41 -9.21 -27.59 -5.81
C ILE A 41 -8.49 -26.30 -6.25
N ASN A 42 -8.85 -25.72 -7.39
CA ASN A 42 -8.20 -24.55 -7.97
C ASN A 42 -8.79 -23.21 -7.47
N TYR A 43 -10.06 -23.19 -7.08
CA TYR A 43 -10.75 -21.97 -6.62
C TYR A 43 -11.21 -22.01 -5.15
N MET A 44 -11.31 -23.18 -4.54
CA MET A 44 -11.46 -23.30 -3.10
C MET A 44 -10.10 -23.17 -2.45
N THR A 45 -9.98 -22.19 -1.56
CA THR A 45 -8.83 -22.08 -0.68
C THR A 45 -8.83 -23.32 0.20
N LYS A 46 -7.92 -24.27 -0.07
CA LYS A 46 -7.65 -25.39 0.85
C LYS A 46 -7.51 -24.82 2.27
N PRO A 47 -8.08 -25.47 3.30
CA PRO A 47 -7.85 -25.10 4.69
C PRO A 47 -6.41 -25.44 5.03
N TRP A 48 -5.47 -24.63 4.57
CA TRP A 48 -4.09 -24.70 4.99
C TRP A 48 -4.08 -24.14 6.41
N ASP A 49 -4.30 -24.98 7.41
CA ASP A 49 -4.18 -24.57 8.82
C ASP A 49 -2.74 -24.10 9.12
N THR A 50 -1.78 -24.60 8.33
CA THR A 50 -0.36 -24.22 8.41
C THR A 50 0.07 -23.52 7.12
N PRO A 51 0.65 -22.31 7.21
CA PRO A 51 1.13 -21.61 6.03
C PRO A 51 2.37 -22.29 5.41
N PRO A 52 2.69 -22.01 4.14
CA PRO A 52 3.89 -22.53 3.49
C PRO A 52 5.18 -22.22 4.29
N PRO A 53 6.25 -23.04 4.16
CA PRO A 53 7.50 -22.82 4.90
C PRO A 53 8.16 -21.45 4.68
N SER A 54 7.91 -20.83 3.52
CA SER A 54 8.41 -19.47 3.19
C SER A 54 7.62 -18.34 3.85
N TYR A 55 6.40 -18.61 4.31
CA TYR A 55 5.56 -17.60 4.94
C TYR A 55 6.03 -17.31 6.36
N ARG A 56 6.12 -16.03 6.69
CA ARG A 56 6.39 -15.54 8.04
C ARG A 56 5.22 -14.70 8.51
N CYS A 57 4.76 -14.94 9.73
CA CYS A 57 3.67 -14.17 10.33
C CYS A 57 3.98 -12.67 10.31
N PHE A 58 3.00 -11.87 9.89
CA PHE A 58 3.16 -10.43 9.72
C PHE A 58 3.24 -9.68 11.05
N ARG A 59 2.73 -10.29 12.14
CA ARG A 59 2.76 -9.77 13.52
C ARG A 59 4.07 -10.12 14.23
N CYS A 60 4.44 -11.40 14.28
CA CYS A 60 5.57 -11.89 15.10
C CYS A 60 6.79 -12.42 14.33
N ARG A 61 6.75 -12.47 12.99
CA ARG A 61 7.86 -12.91 12.12
C ARG A 61 8.28 -14.38 12.22
N LYS A 62 7.64 -15.16 13.09
CA LYS A 62 7.87 -16.60 13.19
C LYS A 62 7.12 -17.35 12.07
N PRO A 63 7.70 -18.42 11.50
CA PRO A 63 7.02 -19.28 10.54
C PRO A 63 5.94 -20.14 11.23
N GLY A 64 5.17 -20.90 10.44
CA GLY A 64 4.28 -21.95 10.93
C GLY A 64 2.87 -21.51 11.34
N HIS A 65 2.50 -20.23 11.22
CA HIS A 65 1.12 -19.77 11.46
C HIS A 65 0.81 -18.49 10.68
N TYR A 66 -0.46 -18.32 10.28
CA TYR A 66 -0.96 -17.07 9.72
C TYR A 66 -1.16 -16.00 10.80
N ILE A 67 -1.19 -14.73 10.41
CA ILE A 67 -1.42 -13.61 11.34
C ILE A 67 -2.69 -13.78 12.20
N LYS A 68 -3.74 -14.39 11.62
CA LYS A 68 -5.00 -14.68 12.33
C LYS A 68 -4.81 -15.62 13.52
N ASN A 69 -3.88 -16.57 13.39
CA ASN A 69 -3.59 -17.60 14.39
C ASN A 69 -2.26 -17.30 15.12
N CYS A 70 -1.90 -16.01 15.25
CA CYS A 70 -0.65 -15.63 15.90
C CYS A 70 -0.73 -15.81 17.42
N PRO A 71 0.21 -16.54 18.05
CA PRO A 71 0.18 -16.76 19.50
C PRO A 71 0.29 -15.46 20.30
N THR A 72 0.82 -14.40 19.68
CA THR A 72 0.98 -13.07 20.30
C THR A 72 -0.26 -12.16 20.13
N ASN A 73 -1.39 -12.67 19.65
CA ASN A 73 -2.60 -11.87 19.43
C ASN A 73 -3.24 -11.37 20.74
N GLY A 74 -3.08 -12.09 21.86
CA GLY A 74 -3.59 -11.69 23.18
C GLY A 74 -2.65 -10.80 24.00
N ASP A 75 -1.39 -10.67 23.60
CA ASP A 75 -0.36 -9.99 24.38
C ASP A 75 -0.43 -8.47 24.17
N LYS A 76 -0.93 -7.73 25.17
CA LYS A 76 -1.00 -6.25 25.13
C LYS A 76 0.37 -5.57 25.07
N ASN A 77 1.40 -6.22 25.61
CA ASN A 77 2.78 -5.72 25.62
C ASN A 77 3.55 -6.07 24.34
N PHE A 78 2.95 -6.85 23.43
CA PHE A 78 3.64 -7.27 22.23
C PHE A 78 3.79 -6.10 21.24
N LYS A 79 5.02 -5.63 21.07
CA LYS A 79 5.38 -4.67 20.03
C LYS A 79 5.63 -5.42 18.72
N PRO A 80 4.84 -5.20 17.66
CA PRO A 80 5.05 -5.89 16.39
C PRO A 80 6.43 -5.55 15.84
N VAL A 81 7.14 -6.58 15.38
CA VAL A 81 8.45 -6.41 14.76
C VAL A 81 8.25 -5.71 13.42
N SER A 82 8.68 -4.45 13.37
CA SER A 82 8.58 -3.59 12.20
C SER A 82 9.32 -4.22 11.02
N ARG A 83 8.69 -4.16 9.85
CA ARG A 83 9.29 -4.63 8.60
C ARG A 83 10.19 -3.49 8.12
N ILE A 84 11.51 -3.69 8.13
CA ILE A 84 12.42 -2.71 7.51
C ILE A 84 12.06 -2.62 6.02
N LYS A 85 11.70 -1.42 5.58
CA LYS A 85 11.37 -1.14 4.18
C LYS A 85 12.65 -0.79 3.43
N LYS A 86 12.72 -1.11 2.14
CA LYS A 86 13.83 -0.67 1.29
C LYS A 86 13.57 0.75 0.78
N SER A 87 14.60 1.59 0.70
CA SER A 87 14.49 2.95 0.15
C SER A 87 14.55 2.90 -1.38
N THR A 88 13.41 2.98 -2.05
CA THR A 88 13.31 3.02 -3.52
C THR A 88 12.70 4.36 -3.97
N GLY A 89 13.28 4.99 -5.00
CA GLY A 89 12.72 6.18 -5.67
C GLY A 89 12.95 7.54 -4.98
N ILE A 90 13.45 7.57 -3.75
CA ILE A 90 13.80 8.83 -3.04
C ILE A 90 15.29 9.12 -3.23
N LEU A 91 15.64 10.36 -3.57
CA LEU A 91 17.03 10.78 -3.76
C LEU A 91 17.80 10.79 -2.43
N ARG A 92 19.08 10.38 -2.47
CA ARG A 92 19.95 10.27 -1.28
C ARG A 92 20.15 11.58 -0.52
N SER A 93 20.12 12.73 -1.19
CA SER A 93 20.26 14.04 -0.54
C SER A 93 19.12 14.37 0.43
N PHE A 94 17.94 13.75 0.25
CA PHE A 94 16.80 13.91 1.15
C PHE A 94 16.77 12.84 2.26
N MET A 95 17.87 12.11 2.46
CA MET A 95 18.00 11.05 3.45
C MET A 95 19.12 11.37 4.43
N THR A 96 18.90 10.99 5.69
CA THR A 96 19.91 11.03 6.76
C THR A 96 20.20 9.62 7.22
N GLU A 97 21.47 9.29 7.42
CA GLU A 97 21.89 8.00 7.94
C GLU A 97 21.53 7.84 9.42
N VAL A 98 21.13 6.62 9.80
CA VAL A 98 20.72 6.26 11.15
C VAL A 98 21.48 5.01 11.58
N LYS A 99 21.99 4.98 12.81
CA LYS A 99 22.71 3.82 13.35
C LYS A 99 21.77 2.69 13.76
N ASP A 100 20.62 3.04 14.32
CA ASP A 100 19.68 2.08 14.89
C ASP A 100 18.62 1.61 13.89
N PRO A 101 18.52 0.30 13.59
CA PRO A 101 17.53 -0.25 12.66
C PRO A 101 16.09 -0.20 13.20
N ASN A 102 15.92 0.02 14.51
CA ASN A 102 14.61 0.12 15.16
C ASN A 102 14.08 1.56 15.22
N THR A 103 14.81 2.53 14.67
CA THR A 103 14.35 3.92 14.60
C THR A 103 13.07 4.01 13.77
N LYS A 104 12.10 4.80 14.24
CA LYS A 104 10.82 4.98 13.53
C LYS A 104 11.10 5.57 12.14
N GLY A 105 10.58 4.90 11.10
CA GLY A 105 10.76 5.33 9.72
C GLY A 105 12.11 5.01 9.10
N ALA A 106 12.98 4.23 9.78
CA ALA A 106 14.21 3.73 9.19
C ALA A 106 13.92 2.80 7.99
N MET A 107 14.70 3.00 6.94
CA MET A 107 14.67 2.28 5.67
C MET A 107 16.06 1.76 5.34
N LEU A 108 16.15 0.66 4.62
CA LEU A 108 17.42 0.08 4.16
C LEU A 108 17.73 0.54 2.74
N THR A 109 18.89 1.14 2.54
CA THR A 109 19.39 1.49 1.20
C THR A 109 20.05 0.29 0.53
N ASN A 110 20.20 0.34 -0.80
CA ASN A 110 20.87 -0.70 -1.57
C ASN A 110 22.32 -0.96 -1.10
N ASN A 111 22.98 0.05 -0.51
CA ASN A 111 24.33 -0.05 0.05
C ASN A 111 24.36 -0.71 1.44
N GLY A 112 23.21 -1.11 2.00
CA GLY A 112 23.13 -1.75 3.31
C GLY A 112 23.14 -0.78 4.50
N THR A 113 23.15 0.53 4.26
CA THR A 113 23.02 1.54 5.32
C THR A 113 21.55 1.79 5.68
N TYR A 114 21.28 2.05 6.95
CA TYR A 114 19.97 2.47 7.42
C TYR A 114 19.83 3.98 7.28
N VAL A 115 18.73 4.42 6.69
CA VAL A 115 18.46 5.82 6.40
C VAL A 115 17.03 6.19 6.75
N ILE A 116 16.80 7.46 7.03
CA ILE A 116 15.47 8.04 7.24
C ILE A 116 15.35 9.29 6.36
N PRO A 117 14.22 9.54 5.70
CA PRO A 117 14.02 10.82 5.00
C PRO A 117 14.09 12.00 5.99
N ILE A 118 14.76 13.09 5.60
CA ILE A 118 14.94 14.29 6.45
C ILE A 118 13.59 14.80 6.96
N ILE A 119 12.63 14.97 6.05
CA ILE A 119 11.26 15.39 6.37
C ILE A 119 10.57 14.49 7.42
N ASN A 120 10.87 13.18 7.41
CA ASN A 120 10.28 12.24 8.35
C ASN A 120 10.96 12.33 9.70
N ALA A 121 12.30 12.47 9.73
CA ALA A 121 13.05 12.68 10.95
C ALA A 121 12.58 13.94 11.69
N GLU A 122 12.40 15.04 10.96
CA GLU A 122 11.85 16.30 11.48
C GLU A 122 10.42 16.12 11.99
N ALA A 123 9.55 15.46 11.23
CA ALA A 123 8.18 15.20 11.65
C ALA A 123 8.11 14.35 12.93
N TYR A 124 9.02 13.39 13.11
CA TYR A 124 9.11 12.61 14.34
C TYR A 124 9.66 13.43 15.51
N ALA A 125 10.57 14.37 15.27
CA ALA A 125 11.10 15.28 16.29
C ALA A 125 10.05 16.31 16.76
N ARG A 126 9.21 16.82 15.84
CA ARG A 126 8.19 17.84 16.15
C ARG A 126 7.04 17.34 17.03
N GLY A 127 6.84 16.02 17.10
CA GLY A 127 5.76 15.38 17.84
C GLY A 127 4.38 15.59 17.18
N LYS A 128 3.54 14.55 17.17
CA LYS A 128 2.17 14.68 16.65
C LYS A 128 1.33 15.47 17.64
N LYS A 129 0.98 16.71 17.32
CA LYS A 129 -0.10 17.43 17.98
C LYS A 129 -1.40 17.03 17.29
N GLU A 130 -2.18 16.15 17.90
CA GLU A 130 -3.53 15.86 17.43
C GLU A 130 -4.43 17.04 17.84
N LYS A 131 -4.81 17.89 16.88
CA LYS A 131 -5.87 18.87 17.10
C LYS A 131 -7.18 18.17 16.74
N PRO A 132 -8.12 17.99 17.68
CA PRO A 132 -9.38 17.32 17.40
C PRO A 132 -10.11 18.03 16.24
N PRO A 133 -10.74 17.30 15.30
CA PRO A 133 -11.36 17.90 14.10
C PRO A 133 -12.48 18.91 14.37
N PHE A 134 -12.99 18.96 15.60
CA PHE A 134 -14.20 19.72 15.97
C PHE A 134 -13.94 20.87 16.95
N LEU A 135 -12.70 21.10 17.37
CA LEU A 135 -12.41 22.31 18.14
C LEU A 135 -12.35 23.49 17.17
N PRO A 136 -12.96 24.64 17.51
CA PRO A 136 -12.77 25.88 16.78
C PRO A 136 -11.28 26.06 16.51
N VAL A 137 -10.94 26.24 15.23
CA VAL A 137 -9.57 26.56 14.85
C VAL A 137 -9.30 27.93 15.44
N GLU A 138 -8.70 27.97 16.64
CA GLU A 138 -7.93 29.14 17.08
C GLU A 138 -7.04 29.49 15.89
N PRO A 139 -7.15 30.70 15.31
CA PRO A 139 -6.40 31.08 14.14
C PRO A 139 -4.94 30.82 14.46
N SER A 140 -4.37 29.83 13.80
CA SER A 140 -2.97 29.53 13.94
C SER A 140 -2.23 30.77 13.50
N SER A 141 -1.49 31.39 14.42
CA SER A 141 -0.37 32.28 14.13
C SER A 141 0.63 31.51 13.27
N SER A 142 0.31 31.42 11.98
CA SER A 142 1.27 31.24 10.92
C SER A 142 1.97 32.57 10.82
N SER A 143 3.30 32.53 10.94
CA SER A 143 4.27 33.61 10.70
C SER A 143 3.65 34.93 10.22
N GLU A 144 3.87 35.97 11.01
CA GLU A 144 3.57 37.39 10.78
C GLU A 144 4.29 37.93 9.53
N ASP A 145 4.15 37.28 8.38
CA ASP A 145 4.51 37.90 7.11
C ASP A 145 3.44 38.98 6.86
N PRO A 146 3.83 40.27 6.78
CA PRO A 146 2.86 41.34 6.63
C PRO A 146 2.08 41.11 5.34
N VAL A 147 0.76 41.16 5.44
CA VAL A 147 -0.15 40.99 4.30
C VAL A 147 0.31 41.95 3.19
N PRO A 148 0.58 41.44 1.96
CA PRO A 148 0.99 42.27 0.85
C PRO A 148 0.01 43.42 0.62
N ALA A 149 0.53 44.62 0.37
CA ALA A 149 -0.30 45.82 0.17
C ALA A 149 -1.27 45.71 -1.01
N GLU A 150 -1.01 44.81 -1.96
CA GLU A 150 -1.89 44.51 -3.10
C GLU A 150 -3.20 43.82 -2.70
N LEU A 151 -3.23 43.17 -1.53
CA LEU A 151 -4.42 42.49 -1.01
C LEU A 151 -5.26 43.38 -0.08
N LEU A 152 -4.78 44.61 0.17
CA LEU A 152 -5.47 45.58 1.01
C LEU A 152 -6.35 46.48 0.16
N CYS A 153 -7.57 46.71 0.63
CA CYS A 153 -8.46 47.70 0.04
C CYS A 153 -7.85 49.09 0.21
N LEU A 154 -7.72 49.85 -0.88
CA LEU A 154 -7.14 51.19 -0.82
C LEU A 154 -8.04 52.22 -0.10
N ILE A 155 -9.29 51.87 0.22
CA ILE A 155 -10.25 52.71 0.95
C ILE A 155 -10.15 52.43 2.45
N CYS A 156 -10.46 51.20 2.90
CA CYS A 156 -10.48 50.85 4.32
C CYS A 156 -9.12 50.38 4.88
N LYS A 157 -8.13 50.12 4.02
CA LYS A 157 -6.78 49.63 4.38
C LYS A 157 -6.76 48.28 5.12
N GLU A 158 -7.87 47.56 5.08
CA GLU A 158 -7.98 46.18 5.55
C GLU A 158 -7.94 45.22 4.37
N ILE A 159 -7.82 43.92 4.65
CA ILE A 159 -7.85 42.89 3.62
C ILE A 159 -9.19 42.96 2.86
N MET A 160 -9.13 42.92 1.52
CA MET A 160 -10.35 43.05 0.72
C MET A 160 -11.33 41.91 1.02
N THR A 161 -12.56 42.26 1.40
CA THR A 161 -13.71 41.36 1.53
C THR A 161 -14.64 41.59 0.36
N ASP A 162 -14.97 40.52 -0.37
CA ASP A 162 -15.78 40.57 -1.60
C ASP A 162 -15.24 41.60 -2.62
N ALA A 163 -14.04 41.33 -3.14
CA ALA A 163 -13.33 42.28 -3.99
C ALA A 163 -14.04 42.56 -5.33
N ALA A 164 -14.42 43.82 -5.57
CA ALA A 164 -14.98 44.31 -6.83
C ALA A 164 -13.94 45.15 -7.59
N VAL A 165 -13.91 45.02 -8.93
CA VAL A 165 -12.96 45.73 -9.81
C VAL A 165 -13.63 46.94 -10.45
N ILE A 166 -13.02 48.11 -10.30
CA ILE A 166 -13.53 49.34 -10.92
C ILE A 166 -13.18 49.36 -12.42
N PRO A 167 -14.16 49.47 -13.34
CA PRO A 167 -13.93 49.36 -14.79
C PRO A 167 -13.02 50.44 -15.40
N CYS A 168 -12.88 51.61 -14.76
CA CYS A 168 -12.11 52.72 -15.32
C CYS A 168 -10.60 52.59 -15.11
N CYS A 169 -10.15 51.84 -14.10
CA CYS A 169 -8.74 51.77 -13.72
C CYS A 169 -8.27 50.36 -13.32
N GLY A 170 -9.16 49.38 -13.22
CA GLY A 170 -8.81 48.00 -12.88
C GLY A 170 -8.41 47.78 -11.42
N ASN A 171 -8.58 48.79 -10.56
CA ASN A 171 -8.30 48.66 -9.13
C ASN A 171 -9.40 47.87 -8.42
N SER A 172 -9.01 47.06 -7.43
CA SER A 172 -9.91 46.25 -6.62
C SER A 172 -10.10 46.85 -5.21
N TYR A 173 -11.33 46.76 -4.71
CA TYR A 173 -11.78 47.27 -3.41
C TYR A 173 -12.82 46.32 -2.82
N CYS A 174 -13.13 46.44 -1.53
CA CYS A 174 -14.29 45.74 -0.98
C CYS A 174 -15.58 46.24 -1.67
N ASP A 175 -16.53 45.36 -1.96
CA ASP A 175 -17.82 45.73 -2.57
C ASP A 175 -18.59 46.79 -1.75
N GLU A 176 -18.41 46.78 -0.43
CA GLU A 176 -19.07 47.72 0.50
C GLU A 176 -18.32 49.06 0.70
N CYS A 177 -17.13 49.23 0.11
CA CYS A 177 -16.28 50.43 0.26
C CYS A 177 -16.44 51.39 -0.92
#